data_AF-A0A6A7B6M8-F1
#
_entry.id   AF-A0A6A7B6M8-F1
#
_cell.length_a   1.000
_cell.length_b   1.000
_cell.length_c   1.000
_cell.angle_alpha   90.00
_cell.angle_beta   90.00
_cell.angle_gamma   90.00
#
_symmetry.space_group_name_H-M   'P 1'
#
loop_
_entity.id
_entity.type
_entity.pdbx_description
1 polymer ?
#
loop_
_entity_poly.entity_id
_entity_poly.type
_entity_poly.pdbx_seq_one_letter_code
_entity_poly.pdbx_strand_id
1 'polypeptide(L)'
;MSVVDAREVVGSRLFGDEVARAVVGQIVRGVAFLHGRGVVHGDLHEGNVLFRAPRGIHGLSQVELYEKYGQPLLEKITRLDGQSLDSWVPTHGVIPIWFGGESDTLSLADSQIFLNDFSESFRPAVDVPKPSHTPYILLAPELLLEPSSATTFASEIWSLACAMFAVMGQYHLFDTWFPSRDRILEEQVDALGYLPEDMWERWVNREKSFDGELRKVDGEPRRLLEDRFGNSIQNSRKECEMTAMDDEEQREFLLLLRGMLAFRPKDRLTAQEVLQSRWMQRWGEPAVKVMNDNVKTSRRWH
;
A
#
# COMPACT_ATOMS: atom_id res chain seq x y z
N MET A 1 -7.26 -12.77 -1.84
CA MET A 1 -7.79 -11.49 -1.32
C MET A 1 -6.59 -10.57 -1.19
N SER A 2 -6.67 -9.39 -1.79
CA SER A 2 -5.64 -8.36 -1.64
C SER A 2 -5.77 -7.63 -0.31
N VAL A 3 -4.74 -6.87 0.08
CA VAL A 3 -4.81 -6.00 1.26
C VAL A 3 -5.80 -4.86 1.03
N VAL A 4 -5.99 -4.38 -0.21
CA VAL A 4 -7.06 -3.40 -0.52
C VAL A 4 -8.43 -4.01 -0.24
N ASP A 5 -8.72 -5.20 -0.78
CA ASP A 5 -10.01 -5.86 -0.57
C ASP A 5 -10.28 -6.04 0.94
N ALA A 6 -9.26 -6.47 1.68
CA ALA A 6 -9.32 -6.66 3.13
C ALA A 6 -9.76 -5.39 3.88
N ARG A 7 -9.25 -4.23 3.44
CA ARG A 7 -9.53 -2.92 4.03
C ARG A 7 -10.91 -2.41 3.62
N GLU A 8 -11.33 -2.60 2.38
CA GLU A 8 -12.57 -2.01 1.85
C GLU A 8 -13.85 -2.68 2.36
N VAL A 9 -13.77 -3.93 2.83
CA VAL A 9 -14.95 -4.65 3.36
C VAL A 9 -15.44 -4.13 4.71
N VAL A 10 -14.57 -3.49 5.48
CA VAL A 10 -14.94 -2.92 6.80
C VAL A 10 -15.03 -1.41 6.70
N GLY A 11 -16.03 -0.82 7.35
CA GLY A 11 -16.14 0.64 7.45
C GLY A 11 -14.91 1.32 8.06
N SER A 12 -14.15 0.62 8.93
CA SER A 12 -12.95 1.15 9.58
C SER A 12 -11.71 1.16 8.68
N ARG A 13 -11.57 0.21 7.74
CA ARG A 13 -10.37 0.00 6.89
C ARG A 13 -9.06 -0.25 7.65
N LEU A 14 -9.12 -0.57 8.95
CA LEU A 14 -7.97 -0.72 9.83
C LEU A 14 -7.72 -2.18 10.19
N PHE A 15 -6.44 -2.58 10.18
CA PHE A 15 -6.01 -3.82 10.78
C PHE A 15 -5.67 -3.64 12.27
N GLY A 16 -5.86 -4.72 13.05
CA GLY A 16 -5.27 -4.85 14.38
C GLY A 16 -3.78 -4.49 14.36
N ASP A 17 -3.27 -3.87 15.41
CA ASP A 17 -1.92 -3.30 15.45
C ASP A 17 -0.82 -4.33 15.15
N GLU A 18 -0.85 -5.50 15.80
CA GLU A 18 0.08 -6.60 15.54
C GLU A 18 -0.05 -7.15 14.11
N VAL A 19 -1.26 -7.18 13.57
CA VAL A 19 -1.52 -7.64 12.19
C VAL A 19 -0.95 -6.64 11.19
N ALA A 20 -1.20 -5.35 11.38
CA ALA A 20 -0.66 -4.28 10.54
C ALA A 20 0.88 -4.31 10.53
N ARG A 21 1.50 -4.40 11.72
CA ARG A 21 2.96 -4.54 11.88
C ARG A 21 3.49 -5.78 11.16
N ALA A 22 2.81 -6.93 11.28
CA ALA A 22 3.23 -8.16 10.62
C ALA A 22 3.08 -8.11 9.09
N VAL A 23 2.01 -7.49 8.59
CA VAL A 23 1.81 -7.30 7.14
C VAL A 23 2.89 -6.38 6.58
N VAL A 24 3.10 -5.21 7.20
CA VAL A 24 4.18 -4.29 6.84
C VAL A 24 5.54 -5.00 6.86
N GLY A 25 5.84 -5.73 7.94
CA GLY A 25 7.12 -6.40 8.08
C GLY A 25 7.36 -7.46 7.00
N GLN A 26 6.32 -8.19 6.58
CA GLN A 26 6.42 -9.13 5.46
C GLN A 26 6.62 -8.43 4.11
N ILE A 27 5.93 -7.31 3.85
CA ILE A 27 6.11 -6.52 2.62
C ILE A 27 7.56 -6.01 2.55
N VAL A 28 8.07 -5.41 3.63
CA VAL A 28 9.46 -4.91 3.69
C VAL A 28 10.47 -6.03 3.46
N ARG A 29 10.29 -7.20 4.09
CA ARG A 29 11.14 -8.38 3.83
C ARG A 29 11.11 -8.82 2.37
N GLY A 30 9.91 -8.84 1.77
CA GLY A 30 9.72 -9.21 0.37
C GLY A 30 10.45 -8.26 -0.58
N VAL A 31 10.27 -6.95 -0.40
CA VAL A 31 10.94 -5.92 -1.21
C VAL A 31 12.45 -5.94 -1.00
N ALA A 32 12.94 -6.06 0.24
CA ALA A 32 14.38 -6.17 0.52
C ALA A 32 15.00 -7.40 -0.15
N PHE A 33 14.28 -8.53 -0.16
CA PHE A 33 14.71 -9.72 -0.88
C PHE A 33 14.78 -9.48 -2.39
N LEU A 34 13.75 -8.87 -3.01
CA LEU A 34 13.75 -8.57 -4.44
C LEU A 34 14.87 -7.62 -4.84
N HIS A 35 15.03 -6.50 -4.11
CA HIS A 35 16.10 -5.53 -4.34
C HIS A 35 17.48 -6.16 -4.18
N GLY A 36 17.67 -7.00 -3.17
CA GLY A 36 18.91 -7.77 -2.98
C GLY A 36 19.20 -8.78 -4.11
N ARG A 37 18.20 -9.13 -4.93
CA ARG A 37 18.34 -9.93 -6.15
C ARG A 37 18.40 -9.09 -7.44
N GLY A 38 18.48 -7.77 -7.30
CA GLY A 38 18.52 -6.83 -8.42
C GLY A 38 17.20 -6.71 -9.17
N VAL A 39 16.07 -7.04 -8.52
CA VAL A 39 14.72 -6.97 -9.09
C VAL A 39 13.94 -5.85 -8.42
N VAL A 40 13.29 -5.03 -9.23
CA VAL A 40 12.26 -4.07 -8.82
C VAL A 40 10.91 -4.73 -9.10
N HIS A 41 9.97 -4.68 -8.15
CA HIS A 41 8.62 -5.21 -8.38
C HIS A 41 7.90 -4.44 -9.50
N GLY A 42 8.07 -3.12 -9.54
CA GLY A 42 7.63 -2.24 -10.63
C GLY A 42 6.22 -1.71 -10.44
N ASP A 43 5.38 -2.44 -9.69
CA ASP A 43 4.01 -2.05 -9.35
C ASP A 43 3.60 -2.39 -7.90
N LEU A 44 4.36 -1.89 -6.92
CA LEU A 44 4.13 -2.20 -5.52
C LEU A 44 2.97 -1.37 -4.94
N HIS A 45 1.87 -2.04 -4.63
CA HIS A 45 0.74 -1.47 -3.89
C HIS A 45 -0.05 -2.57 -3.16
N GLU A 46 -0.95 -2.17 -2.27
CA GLU A 46 -1.73 -3.06 -1.39
C GLU A 46 -2.63 -4.04 -2.18
N GLY A 47 -3.00 -3.68 -3.41
CA GLY A 47 -3.77 -4.54 -4.33
C GLY A 47 -2.94 -5.73 -4.84
N ASN A 48 -1.63 -5.54 -4.93
CA ASN A 48 -0.65 -6.57 -5.31
C ASN A 48 -0.06 -7.31 -4.10
N VAL A 49 -0.57 -7.06 -2.89
CA VAL A 49 -0.25 -7.82 -1.67
C VAL A 49 -1.44 -8.71 -1.34
N LEU A 50 -1.28 -10.03 -1.44
CA LEU A 50 -2.35 -11.00 -1.22
C LEU A 50 -2.23 -11.70 0.12
N PHE A 51 -3.31 -11.78 0.88
CA PHE A 51 -3.40 -12.69 2.02
C PHE A 51 -3.45 -14.14 1.55
N ARG A 52 -2.72 -15.00 2.25
CA ARG A 52 -2.77 -16.45 2.08
C ARG A 52 -4.19 -16.93 2.36
N ALA A 53 -4.70 -17.77 1.48
CA ALA A 53 -6.03 -18.34 1.66
C ALA A 53 -6.11 -19.18 2.95
N PRO A 54 -7.27 -19.21 3.64
CA PRO A 54 -7.45 -20.00 4.85
C PRO A 54 -7.09 -21.46 4.63
N ARG A 55 -6.33 -22.06 5.54
CA ARG A 55 -5.72 -23.39 5.34
C ARG A 55 -6.69 -24.49 4.95
N GLY A 56 -7.89 -24.46 5.51
CA GLY A 56 -8.92 -25.45 5.25
C GLY A 56 -9.39 -25.45 3.80
N ILE A 57 -9.21 -24.37 3.04
CA ILE A 57 -9.76 -24.25 1.68
C ILE A 57 -9.13 -25.25 0.71
N HIS A 58 -7.83 -25.55 0.87
CA HIS A 58 -7.12 -26.45 -0.04
C HIS A 58 -7.58 -27.91 0.08
N GLY A 59 -8.23 -28.26 1.19
CA GLY A 59 -8.78 -29.60 1.43
C GLY A 59 -10.25 -29.76 1.06
N LEU A 60 -10.94 -28.68 0.68
CA LEU A 60 -12.35 -28.74 0.29
C LEU A 60 -12.48 -29.14 -1.17
N SER A 61 -13.38 -30.09 -1.45
CA SER A 61 -13.94 -30.26 -2.78
C SER A 61 -14.74 -29.02 -3.18
N GLN A 62 -15.04 -28.89 -4.48
CA GLN A 62 -15.87 -27.78 -4.98
C GLN A 62 -17.25 -27.71 -4.30
N VAL A 63 -17.85 -28.87 -4.00
CA VAL A 63 -19.14 -28.95 -3.32
C VAL A 63 -19.02 -28.41 -1.89
N GLU A 64 -18.05 -28.89 -1.13
CA GLU A 64 -17.82 -28.42 0.25
C GLU A 64 -17.44 -26.95 0.31
N LEU A 65 -16.75 -26.43 -0.70
CA LEU A 65 -16.43 -25.01 -0.83
C LEU A 65 -17.71 -24.18 -1.00
N TYR A 66 -18.65 -24.62 -1.84
CA TYR A 66 -19.92 -23.91 -2.02
C TYR A 66 -20.89 -24.10 -0.85
N GLU A 67 -20.88 -25.26 -0.18
CA GLU A 67 -21.65 -25.46 1.05
C GLU A 67 -21.16 -24.54 2.16
N LYS A 68 -19.84 -24.35 2.27
CA LYS A 68 -19.24 -23.54 3.33
C LYS A 68 -19.32 -22.04 3.06
N TYR A 69 -19.07 -21.60 1.84
CA TYR A 69 -18.94 -20.18 1.50
C TYR A 69 -20.09 -19.64 0.63
N GLY A 70 -21.01 -20.49 0.20
CA GLY A 70 -22.13 -20.14 -0.66
C GLY A 70 -21.84 -20.39 -2.15
N GLN A 71 -22.91 -20.36 -2.94
CA GLN A 71 -22.83 -20.44 -4.41
C GLN A 71 -22.27 -19.14 -4.98
N PRO A 72 -21.54 -19.18 -6.12
CA PRO A 72 -21.04 -17.98 -6.78
C PRO A 72 -22.18 -17.00 -7.09
N LEU A 73 -22.04 -15.76 -6.62
CA LEU A 73 -22.95 -14.67 -6.96
C LEU A 73 -22.65 -14.20 -8.38
N LEU A 74 -23.66 -14.27 -9.24
CA LEU A 74 -23.57 -13.82 -10.62
C LEU A 74 -24.23 -12.46 -10.76
N GLU A 75 -23.51 -11.50 -11.32
CA GLU A 75 -24.06 -10.20 -11.68
C GLU A 75 -24.20 -10.12 -13.20
N LYS A 76 -25.38 -9.74 -13.67
CA LYS A 76 -25.66 -9.66 -15.09
C LYS A 76 -24.92 -8.46 -15.68
N ILE A 77 -24.12 -8.70 -16.70
CA ILE A 77 -23.45 -7.62 -17.43
C ILE A 77 -24.48 -6.99 -18.36
N THR A 78 -24.59 -5.66 -18.31
CA THR A 78 -25.47 -4.88 -19.18
C THR A 78 -24.69 -3.72 -19.79
N ARG A 79 -25.07 -3.34 -21.02
CA ARG A 79 -24.49 -2.15 -21.65
C ARG A 79 -25.17 -0.90 -21.11
N LEU A 80 -24.39 0.14 -20.88
CA LEU A 80 -24.89 1.44 -20.42
C LEU A 80 -25.82 2.11 -21.44
N ASP A 81 -25.65 1.80 -22.73
CA ASP A 81 -26.51 2.29 -23.83
C ASP A 81 -27.80 1.46 -24.01
N GLY A 82 -28.02 0.43 -23.18
CA GLY A 82 -29.19 -0.45 -23.24
C GLY A 82 -29.23 -1.43 -24.42
N GLN A 83 -28.19 -1.47 -25.25
CA GLN A 83 -28.13 -2.42 -26.36
C GLN A 83 -27.78 -3.84 -25.89
N SER A 84 -27.95 -4.81 -26.78
CA SER A 84 -27.56 -6.20 -26.54
C SER A 84 -26.03 -6.34 -26.44
N LEU A 85 -25.58 -7.26 -25.60
CA LEU A 85 -24.17 -7.64 -25.54
C LEU A 85 -23.75 -8.33 -26.84
N ASP A 86 -22.52 -8.08 -27.26
CA ASP A 86 -21.91 -8.84 -28.35
C ASP A 86 -21.68 -10.30 -27.95
N SER A 87 -21.57 -11.20 -28.93
CA SER A 87 -21.50 -12.65 -28.70
C SER A 87 -20.24 -13.09 -27.94
N TRP A 88 -19.19 -12.28 -27.92
CA TRP A 88 -17.93 -12.57 -27.21
C TRP A 88 -17.89 -12.01 -25.78
N VAL A 89 -18.87 -11.21 -25.38
CA VAL A 89 -18.92 -10.63 -24.04
C VAL A 89 -19.65 -11.60 -23.11
N PRO A 90 -19.06 -12.00 -21.97
CA PRO A 90 -19.75 -12.81 -20.97
C PRO A 90 -21.08 -12.17 -20.56
N THR A 91 -22.12 -12.97 -20.37
CA THR A 91 -23.44 -12.47 -19.96
C THR A 91 -23.49 -12.13 -18.47
N HIS A 92 -22.57 -12.68 -17.68
CA HIS A 92 -22.48 -12.49 -16.24
C HIS A 92 -21.02 -12.35 -15.81
N GLY A 93 -20.79 -11.48 -14.83
CA GLY A 93 -19.61 -11.49 -14.00
C GLY A 93 -19.83 -12.36 -12.77
N VAL A 94 -18.76 -12.95 -12.24
CA VAL A 94 -18.79 -13.64 -10.95
C VAL A 94 -18.28 -12.65 -9.91
N ILE A 95 -19.09 -12.38 -8.89
CA ILE A 95 -18.69 -11.54 -7.76
C ILE A 95 -17.62 -12.28 -6.93
N PRO A 96 -16.49 -11.65 -6.62
CA PRO A 96 -15.46 -12.26 -5.78
C PRO A 96 -16.05 -12.69 -4.43
N ILE A 97 -15.75 -13.93 -4.04
CA ILE A 97 -16.17 -14.47 -2.76
C ILE A 97 -15.21 -14.03 -1.65
N TRP A 98 -15.77 -13.64 -0.51
CA TRP A 98 -15.01 -13.20 0.66
C TRP A 98 -14.64 -14.40 1.55
N PHE A 99 -13.34 -14.72 1.62
CA PHE A 99 -12.85 -15.86 2.40
C PHE A 99 -12.34 -15.49 3.81
N GLY A 100 -12.26 -14.20 4.16
CA GLY A 100 -11.64 -13.70 5.38
C GLY A 100 -12.63 -13.37 6.50
N GLY A 101 -12.10 -13.05 7.68
CA GLY A 101 -12.79 -12.14 8.61
C GLY A 101 -12.63 -10.70 8.15
N GLU A 102 -13.43 -9.79 8.70
CA GLU A 102 -13.27 -8.33 8.61
C GLU A 102 -11.81 -7.93 8.97
N SER A 103 -11.24 -6.86 8.37
CA SER A 103 -9.81 -6.47 8.58
C SER A 103 -9.42 -6.26 10.04
N ASP A 104 -10.35 -5.85 10.89
CA ASP A 104 -10.21 -5.71 12.34
C ASP A 104 -10.29 -7.06 13.09
N THR A 105 -10.89 -8.09 12.48
CA THR A 105 -10.99 -9.45 13.01
C THR A 105 -9.96 -10.43 12.44
N LEU A 106 -9.15 -9.99 11.46
CA LEU A 106 -8.11 -10.82 10.84
C LEU A 106 -7.12 -11.31 11.90
N SER A 107 -6.98 -12.62 12.05
CA SER A 107 -6.06 -13.20 13.02
C SER A 107 -4.60 -13.07 12.54
N LEU A 108 -3.67 -13.00 13.49
CA LEU A 108 -2.25 -13.01 13.16
C LEU A 108 -1.81 -14.33 12.49
N ALA A 109 -2.53 -15.44 12.66
CA ALA A 109 -2.20 -16.69 11.98
C ALA A 109 -2.58 -16.67 10.48
N ASP A 110 -3.56 -15.83 10.12
CA ASP A 110 -4.11 -15.69 8.77
C ASP A 110 -3.54 -14.47 8.02
N SER A 111 -2.71 -13.65 8.69
CA SER A 111 -2.08 -12.47 8.09
C SER A 111 -0.80 -12.77 7.28
N GLN A 112 -0.57 -14.03 6.91
CA GLN A 112 0.52 -14.37 5.99
C GLN A 112 0.24 -13.77 4.61
N ILE A 113 1.22 -13.08 4.02
CA ILE A 113 1.04 -12.44 2.70
C ILE A 113 1.96 -13.04 1.62
N PHE A 114 1.58 -12.77 0.37
CA PHE A 114 2.42 -12.94 -0.81
C PHE A 114 2.42 -11.64 -1.61
N LEU A 115 3.59 -11.27 -2.13
CA LEU A 115 3.66 -10.29 -3.21
C LEU A 115 3.19 -10.99 -4.51
N ASN A 116 2.32 -10.34 -5.26
CA ASN A 116 1.71 -10.84 -6.47
C ASN A 116 1.91 -9.87 -7.62
N ASP A 117 1.69 -10.36 -8.83
CA ASP A 117 1.73 -9.58 -10.08
C ASP A 117 3.11 -9.00 -10.41
N PHE A 118 3.99 -9.91 -10.86
CA PHE A 118 5.33 -9.57 -11.33
C PHE A 118 5.35 -9.18 -12.83
N SER A 119 4.20 -8.81 -13.42
CA SER A 119 4.12 -8.48 -14.85
C SER A 119 4.89 -7.21 -15.20
N GLU A 120 5.00 -6.28 -14.24
CA GLU A 120 5.78 -5.04 -14.34
C GLU A 120 7.17 -5.14 -13.70
N SER A 121 7.55 -6.33 -13.19
CA SER A 121 8.85 -6.52 -12.58
C SER A 121 9.97 -6.58 -13.61
N PHE A 122 11.11 -5.98 -13.25
CA PHE A 122 12.26 -5.92 -14.13
C PHE A 122 13.56 -5.79 -13.32
N ARG A 123 14.67 -6.06 -14.00
CA ARG A 123 16.03 -5.92 -13.49
C ARG A 123 16.68 -4.69 -14.14
N PRO A 124 16.84 -3.57 -13.41
CA PRO A 124 17.42 -2.35 -13.96
C PRO A 124 18.79 -2.53 -14.63
N ALA A 125 19.54 -3.56 -14.23
CA ALA A 125 20.88 -3.84 -14.77
C ALA A 125 20.88 -4.50 -16.17
N VAL A 126 19.77 -5.12 -16.60
CA VAL A 126 19.73 -5.92 -17.85
C VAL A 126 18.48 -5.68 -18.69
N ASP A 127 17.37 -5.27 -18.09
CA ASP A 127 16.10 -5.11 -18.80
C ASP A 127 15.95 -3.69 -19.34
N VAL A 128 15.17 -3.56 -20.42
CA VAL A 128 14.84 -2.26 -20.99
C VAL A 128 13.87 -1.53 -20.04
N PRO A 129 14.18 -0.30 -19.63
CA PRO A 129 13.31 0.47 -18.75
C PRO A 129 11.93 0.69 -19.40
N LYS A 130 10.85 0.47 -18.65
CA LYS A 130 9.47 0.73 -19.06
C LYS A 130 8.85 1.83 -18.19
N PRO A 131 7.93 2.64 -18.72
CA PRO A 131 7.13 3.55 -17.92
C PRO A 131 6.38 2.80 -16.82
N SER A 132 6.26 3.41 -15.64
CA SER A 132 5.49 2.84 -14.54
C SER A 132 3.98 2.93 -14.81
N HIS A 133 3.25 1.85 -14.54
CA HIS A 133 1.79 1.85 -14.51
C HIS A 133 1.22 1.99 -13.10
N THR A 134 2.07 2.23 -12.11
CA THR A 134 1.65 2.36 -10.71
C THR A 134 0.70 3.54 -10.53
N PRO A 135 -0.38 3.37 -9.72
CA PRO A 135 -1.32 4.44 -9.44
C PRO A 135 -0.64 5.73 -9.00
N TYR A 136 -1.10 6.88 -9.50
CA TYR A 136 -0.46 8.17 -9.24
C TYR A 136 -0.23 8.47 -7.76
N ILE A 137 -1.16 8.08 -6.88
CA ILE A 137 -1.07 8.31 -5.42
C ILE A 137 0.15 7.63 -4.77
N LEU A 138 0.78 6.68 -5.44
CA LEU A 138 1.92 5.90 -4.95
C LEU A 138 3.22 6.22 -5.71
N LEU A 139 3.17 7.07 -6.74
CA LEU A 139 4.33 7.40 -7.55
C LEU A 139 5.26 8.38 -6.85
N ALA A 140 6.56 8.11 -7.00
CA ALA A 140 7.60 9.02 -6.56
C ALA A 140 7.56 10.33 -7.37
N PRO A 141 7.95 11.47 -6.77
CA PRO A 141 7.90 12.79 -7.39
C PRO A 141 8.66 12.87 -8.73
N GLU A 142 9.80 12.19 -8.86
CA GLU A 142 10.60 12.15 -10.09
C GLU A 142 9.86 11.48 -11.26
N LEU A 143 9.01 10.47 -10.98
CA LEU A 143 8.19 9.81 -11.99
C LEU A 143 6.97 10.67 -12.37
N LEU A 144 6.45 11.47 -11.44
CA LEU A 144 5.38 12.44 -11.72
C LEU A 144 5.89 13.59 -12.60
N LEU A 145 7.10 14.07 -12.33
CA LEU A 145 7.76 15.14 -13.09
C LEU A 145 8.27 14.65 -14.46
N GLU A 146 8.65 13.37 -14.57
CA GLU A 146 9.19 12.78 -15.79
C GLU A 146 8.53 11.42 -16.09
N PRO A 147 7.32 11.39 -16.67
CA PRO A 147 6.53 10.16 -16.82
C PRO A 147 7.13 9.12 -17.76
N SER A 148 8.07 9.51 -18.61
CA SER A 148 8.81 8.60 -19.47
C SER A 148 9.92 7.85 -18.73
N SER A 149 10.27 8.29 -17.51
CA SER A 149 11.28 7.64 -16.69
C SER A 149 10.74 6.34 -16.14
N ALA A 150 11.61 5.33 -16.09
CA ALA A 150 11.25 4.06 -15.52
C ALA A 150 11.33 4.08 -14.00
N THR A 151 10.59 3.17 -13.38
CA THR A 151 10.76 2.84 -11.97
C THR A 151 12.23 2.52 -11.69
N THR A 152 12.66 2.78 -10.46
CA THR A 152 13.98 2.46 -9.94
C THR A 152 13.81 1.79 -8.57
N PHE A 153 14.88 1.22 -8.02
CA PHE A 153 14.86 0.77 -6.62
C PHE A 153 14.39 1.90 -5.69
N ALA A 154 14.91 3.12 -5.87
CA ALA A 154 14.59 4.26 -5.03
C ALA A 154 13.14 4.77 -5.20
N SER A 155 12.56 4.71 -6.40
CA SER A 155 11.15 5.06 -6.58
C SER A 155 10.22 4.00 -6.00
N GLU A 156 10.60 2.72 -6.02
CA GLU A 156 9.83 1.67 -5.35
C GLU A 156 9.85 1.79 -3.82
N ILE A 157 10.92 2.36 -3.23
CA ILE A 157 10.93 2.69 -1.80
C ILE A 157 9.90 3.76 -1.45
N TRP A 158 9.64 4.71 -2.35
CA TRP A 158 8.56 5.67 -2.15
C TRP A 158 7.20 4.96 -2.11
N SER A 159 6.92 4.09 -3.08
CA SER A 159 5.68 3.31 -3.12
C SER A 159 5.55 2.38 -1.92
N LEU A 160 6.66 1.80 -1.44
CA LEU A 160 6.71 1.02 -0.20
C LEU A 160 6.31 1.87 1.01
N ALA A 161 6.77 3.12 1.13
CA ALA A 161 6.36 4.00 2.23
C ALA A 161 4.87 4.33 2.19
N CYS A 162 4.32 4.58 1.00
CA CYS A 162 2.88 4.79 0.82
C CYS A 162 2.07 3.56 1.23
N ALA A 163 2.48 2.37 0.80
CA ALA A 163 1.83 1.11 1.16
C ALA A 163 1.93 0.83 2.67
N MET A 164 3.08 1.09 3.27
CA MET A 164 3.26 0.96 4.72
C MET A 164 2.29 1.87 5.49
N PHE A 165 2.20 3.14 5.08
CA PHE A 165 1.28 4.09 5.71
C PHE A 165 -0.18 3.61 5.60
N ALA A 166 -0.59 3.15 4.43
CA ALA A 166 -1.97 2.71 4.22
C ALA A 166 -2.30 1.38 4.92
N VAL A 167 -1.34 0.48 5.11
CA VAL A 167 -1.54 -0.72 5.94
C VAL A 167 -1.71 -0.34 7.42
N MET A 168 -0.95 0.65 7.88
CA MET A 168 -1.00 1.08 9.29
C MET A 168 -2.22 1.96 9.60
N GLY A 169 -2.80 2.62 8.60
CA GLY A 169 -3.86 3.62 8.74
C GLY A 169 -5.11 3.41 7.87
N GLN A 170 -6.10 4.25 8.10
CA GLN A 170 -7.40 4.17 7.44
C GLN A 170 -7.37 4.74 6.00
N TYR A 171 -6.54 5.75 5.76
CA TYR A 171 -6.44 6.48 4.49
C TYR A 171 -5.04 6.34 3.86
N HIS A 172 -4.96 6.57 2.55
CA HIS A 172 -3.67 6.69 1.86
C HIS A 172 -2.91 7.94 2.32
N LEU A 173 -1.57 7.90 2.20
CA LEU A 173 -0.73 9.03 2.59
C LEU A 173 -0.99 10.27 1.73
N PHE A 174 -1.09 10.05 0.41
CA PHE A 174 -1.48 11.05 -0.58
C PHE A 174 -2.82 10.62 -1.15
N ASP A 175 -3.81 11.51 -1.14
CA ASP A 175 -5.15 11.15 -1.57
C ASP A 175 -5.90 12.35 -2.17
N THR A 176 -6.63 12.10 -3.24
CA THR A 176 -7.45 13.09 -3.92
C THR A 176 -8.53 12.41 -4.76
N TRP A 177 -9.70 13.04 -4.85
CA TRP A 177 -10.85 12.53 -5.60
C TRP A 177 -10.57 12.34 -7.10
N PHE A 178 -9.70 13.18 -7.68
CA PHE A 178 -9.34 13.11 -9.09
C PHE A 178 -7.82 13.20 -9.26
N PRO A 179 -7.09 12.08 -9.10
CA PRO A 179 -5.65 12.06 -9.18
C PRO A 179 -5.14 12.55 -10.53
N SER A 180 -4.26 13.55 -10.47
CA SER A 180 -3.45 13.99 -11.61
C SER A 180 -2.02 14.22 -11.11
N ARG A 181 -1.06 14.29 -12.02
CA ARG A 181 0.35 14.51 -11.66
C ARG A 181 0.53 15.76 -10.80
N ASP A 182 -0.10 16.87 -11.20
CA ASP A 182 -0.06 18.13 -10.44
C ASP A 182 -0.72 18.01 -9.07
N ARG A 183 -1.87 17.32 -8.98
CA ARG A 183 -2.58 17.15 -7.69
C ARG A 183 -1.82 16.26 -6.72
N ILE A 184 -1.14 15.22 -7.21
CA ILE A 184 -0.31 14.40 -6.34
C ILE A 184 0.97 15.12 -5.95
N LEU A 185 1.63 15.86 -6.86
CA LEU A 185 2.78 16.70 -6.48
C LEU A 185 2.38 17.74 -5.43
N GLU A 186 1.19 18.32 -5.54
CA GLU A 186 0.61 19.18 -4.51
C GLU A 186 0.50 18.47 -3.16
N GLU A 187 -0.12 17.28 -3.12
CA GLU A 187 -0.23 16.47 -1.90
C GLU A 187 1.13 16.09 -1.28
N GLN A 188 2.13 15.80 -2.12
CA GLN A 188 3.48 15.46 -1.68
C GLN A 188 4.20 16.67 -1.06
N VAL A 189 4.12 17.83 -1.71
CA VAL A 189 4.68 19.09 -1.20
C VAL A 189 3.93 19.55 0.04
N ASP A 190 2.61 19.38 0.06
CA ASP A 190 1.75 19.70 1.20
C ASP A 190 2.17 18.92 2.46
N ALA A 191 2.51 17.64 2.31
CA ALA A 191 2.95 16.79 3.41
C ALA A 191 4.42 16.99 3.82
N LEU A 192 5.33 17.17 2.86
CA LEU A 192 6.78 17.00 3.08
C LEU A 192 7.60 18.30 2.98
N GLY A 193 7.06 19.34 2.35
CA GLY A 193 7.73 20.63 2.19
C GLY A 193 8.24 20.88 0.77
N TYR A 194 9.18 21.81 0.63
CA TYR A 194 9.73 22.21 -0.67
C TYR A 194 10.39 21.04 -1.40
N LEU A 195 10.11 20.91 -2.70
CA LEU A 195 10.95 20.09 -3.57
C LEU A 195 12.36 20.69 -3.64
N PRO A 196 13.38 19.87 -3.91
CA PRO A 196 14.68 20.38 -4.33
C PRO A 196 14.54 21.32 -5.54
N GLU A 197 15.39 22.35 -5.62
CA GLU A 197 15.29 23.43 -6.62
C GLU A 197 15.08 22.93 -8.06
N ASP A 198 15.87 21.97 -8.52
CA ASP A 198 15.76 21.39 -9.88
C ASP A 198 14.43 20.64 -10.13
N MET A 199 13.81 20.11 -9.09
CA MET A 199 12.49 19.45 -9.17
C MET A 199 11.37 20.49 -9.08
N TRP A 200 11.55 21.52 -8.25
CA TRP A 200 10.63 22.64 -8.09
C TRP A 200 10.46 23.41 -9.40
N GLU A 201 11.56 23.68 -10.12
CA GLU A 201 11.54 24.35 -11.42
C GLU A 201 10.84 23.53 -12.51
N ARG A 202 10.98 22.19 -12.47
CA ARG A 202 10.30 21.27 -13.41
C ARG A 202 8.78 21.23 -13.20
N TRP A 203 8.30 21.59 -12.00
CA TRP A 203 6.87 21.62 -11.72
C TRP A 203 6.23 22.90 -12.28
N VAL A 204 5.75 22.82 -13.53
CA VAL A 204 5.24 23.98 -14.31
C VAL A 204 4.05 24.68 -13.64
N ASN A 205 3.11 23.91 -13.05
CA ASN A 205 1.86 24.46 -12.52
C ASN A 205 1.93 24.75 -11.00
N ARG A 206 3.10 24.69 -10.37
CA ARG A 206 3.26 24.84 -8.90
C ARG A 206 2.63 26.10 -8.32
N GLU A 207 2.66 27.21 -9.05
CA GLU A 207 2.13 28.52 -8.62
C GLU A 207 0.60 28.54 -8.51
N LYS A 208 -0.09 27.53 -9.05
CA LYS A 208 -1.53 27.34 -8.82
C LYS A 208 -1.83 26.65 -7.49
N SER A 209 -0.84 25.96 -6.94
CA SER A 209 -0.97 25.18 -5.70
C SER A 209 -0.38 25.94 -4.51
N PHE A 210 0.81 26.55 -4.66
CA PHE A 210 1.52 27.23 -3.58
C PHE A 210 2.03 28.63 -3.97
N ASP A 211 2.05 29.53 -2.98
CA ASP A 211 2.73 30.83 -3.08
C ASP A 211 4.25 30.71 -2.83
N GLY A 212 4.95 31.85 -2.87
CA GLY A 212 6.40 31.93 -2.64
C GLY A 212 6.87 31.60 -1.22
N GLU A 213 5.94 31.43 -0.27
CA GLU A 213 6.21 31.05 1.12
C GLU A 213 5.70 29.62 1.43
N LEU A 214 5.32 28.85 0.41
CA LEU A 214 4.74 27.51 0.51
C LEU A 214 3.41 27.46 1.26
N ARG A 215 2.63 28.55 1.20
CA ARG A 215 1.22 28.53 1.61
C ARG A 215 0.36 28.11 0.44
N LYS A 216 -0.73 27.39 0.71
CA LYS A 216 -1.65 26.99 -0.34
C LYS A 216 -2.40 28.21 -0.88
N VAL A 217 -2.56 28.27 -2.21
CA VAL A 217 -3.26 29.37 -2.89
C VAL A 217 -4.76 29.39 -2.57
N ASP A 218 -5.34 28.23 -2.26
CA ASP A 218 -6.75 28.12 -1.85
C ASP A 218 -7.02 28.64 -0.42
N GLY A 219 -5.98 29.01 0.33
CA GLY A 219 -6.07 29.53 1.69
C GLY A 219 -6.20 28.45 2.78
N GLU A 220 -6.33 27.18 2.40
CA GLU A 220 -6.39 26.08 3.37
C GLU A 220 -5.03 25.85 4.03
N PRO A 221 -4.99 25.46 5.31
CA PRO A 221 -3.74 25.07 5.94
C PRO A 221 -3.16 23.83 5.26
N ARG A 222 -1.83 23.74 5.31
CA ARG A 222 -1.15 22.54 4.83
C ARG A 222 -1.45 21.35 5.73
N ARG A 223 -1.54 20.15 5.13
CA ARG A 223 -1.66 18.89 5.88
C ARG A 223 -0.31 18.19 5.90
N LEU A 224 0.47 18.41 6.96
CA LEU A 224 1.81 17.86 7.10
C LEU A 224 1.76 16.34 7.27
N LEU A 225 2.92 15.68 7.10
CA LEU A 225 3.05 14.24 7.35
C LEU A 225 2.54 13.84 8.75
N GLU A 226 2.86 14.62 9.78
CA GLU A 226 2.38 14.43 11.15
C GLU A 226 0.85 14.54 11.27
N ASP A 227 0.23 15.50 10.59
CA ASP A 227 -1.23 15.67 10.61
C ASP A 227 -1.92 14.48 9.94
N ARG A 228 -1.36 14.03 8.80
CA ARG A 228 -1.85 12.87 8.06
C ARG A 228 -1.70 11.59 8.90
N PHE A 229 -0.56 11.42 9.56
CA PHE A 229 -0.32 10.32 10.50
C PHE A 229 -1.30 10.35 11.69
N GLY A 230 -1.46 11.51 12.31
CA GLY A 230 -2.36 11.73 13.42
C GLY A 230 -3.80 11.37 13.05
N ASN A 231 -4.28 11.85 11.90
CA ASN A 231 -5.63 11.58 11.42
C ASN A 231 -5.83 10.12 11.00
N SER A 232 -5.01 9.61 10.08
CA SER A 232 -5.21 8.30 9.45
C SER A 232 -4.86 7.12 10.35
N ILE A 233 -3.90 7.29 11.27
CA ILE A 233 -3.41 6.19 12.10
C ILE A 233 -3.84 6.36 13.56
N GLN A 234 -3.54 7.50 14.20
CA GLN A 234 -3.80 7.63 15.64
C GLN A 234 -5.29 7.85 15.95
N ASN A 235 -5.92 8.84 15.33
CA ASN A 235 -7.28 9.24 15.61
C ASN A 235 -8.26 8.18 15.12
N SER A 236 -8.10 7.69 13.88
CA SER A 236 -8.93 6.58 13.36
C SER A 236 -8.90 5.34 14.25
N ARG A 237 -7.73 4.97 14.82
CA ARG A 237 -7.64 3.85 15.77
C ARG A 237 -8.40 4.12 17.05
N LYS A 238 -8.27 5.32 17.63
CA LYS A 238 -9.02 5.72 18.84
C LYS A 238 -10.53 5.73 18.60
N GLU A 239 -10.98 6.23 17.45
CA GLU A 239 -12.39 6.25 17.05
C GLU A 239 -12.99 4.85 16.90
N CYS A 240 -12.16 3.88 16.50
CA CYS A 240 -12.54 2.46 16.41
C CYS A 240 -12.23 1.66 17.69
N GLU A 241 -11.92 2.32 18.81
CA GLU A 241 -11.56 1.70 20.10
C GLU A 241 -10.37 0.71 20.01
N MET A 242 -9.49 0.89 19.02
CA MET A 242 -8.30 0.08 18.82
C MET A 242 -7.11 0.65 19.58
N THR A 243 -6.13 -0.21 19.89
CA THR A 243 -4.87 0.23 20.50
C THR A 243 -4.13 1.20 19.56
N ALA A 244 -3.91 2.41 20.06
CA ALA A 244 -3.10 3.42 19.40
C ALA A 244 -1.61 3.11 19.53
N MET A 245 -0.83 3.70 18.63
CA MET A 245 0.63 3.53 18.61
C MET A 245 1.24 4.33 19.77
N ASP A 246 2.22 3.78 20.49
CA ASP A 246 2.87 4.53 21.57
C ASP A 246 3.80 5.64 21.02
N ASP A 247 4.15 6.63 21.84
CA ASP A 247 4.95 7.79 21.44
C ASP A 247 6.34 7.43 20.88
N GLU A 248 6.89 6.27 21.27
CA GLU A 248 8.16 5.82 20.76
C GLU A 248 8.02 5.22 19.37
N GLU A 249 7.03 4.35 19.17
CA GLU A 249 6.72 3.76 17.88
C GLU A 249 6.29 4.82 16.86
N GLN A 250 5.46 5.79 17.26
CA GLN A 250 5.06 6.92 16.39
C GLN A 250 6.28 7.67 15.85
N ARG A 251 7.23 7.98 16.74
CA ARG A 251 8.46 8.71 16.39
C ARG A 251 9.31 7.91 15.43
N GLU A 252 9.55 6.63 15.71
CA GLU A 252 10.38 5.76 14.87
C GLU A 252 9.73 5.48 13.52
N PHE A 253 8.40 5.35 13.46
CA PHE A 253 7.68 5.17 12.21
C PHE A 253 7.72 6.43 11.34
N LEU A 254 7.49 7.61 11.92
CA LEU A 254 7.61 8.89 11.19
C LEU A 254 9.04 9.13 10.70
N LEU A 255 10.06 8.82 11.52
CA LEU A 255 11.46 8.89 11.09
C LEU A 255 11.75 7.97 9.90
N LEU A 256 11.25 6.73 9.94
CA LEU A 256 11.38 5.79 8.84
C LEU A 256 10.71 6.31 7.57
N LEU A 257 9.45 6.77 7.65
CA LEU A 257 8.72 7.34 6.52
C LEU A 257 9.47 8.53 5.91
N ARG A 258 10.03 9.43 6.73
CA ARG A 258 10.83 10.57 6.25
C ARG A 258 12.07 10.14 5.46
N GLY A 259 12.76 9.09 5.90
CA GLY A 259 13.90 8.54 5.18
C GLY A 259 13.51 7.87 3.85
N MET A 260 12.33 7.28 3.77
CA MET A 260 11.84 6.65 2.54
C MET A 260 11.23 7.66 1.55
N LEU A 261 10.65 8.74 2.06
CA LEU A 261 9.96 9.80 1.30
C LEU A 261 10.87 11.01 1.01
N ALA A 262 12.19 10.85 1.05
CA ALA A 262 13.10 11.90 0.61
C ALA A 262 12.84 12.23 -0.86
N PHE A 263 12.71 13.51 -1.22
CA PHE A 263 12.36 13.88 -2.60
C PHE A 263 13.42 13.44 -3.62
N ARG A 264 14.71 13.53 -3.28
CA ARG A 264 15.78 13.04 -4.15
C ARG A 264 15.92 11.53 -4.01
N PRO A 265 15.91 10.76 -5.11
CA PRO A 265 16.05 9.30 -5.06
C PRO A 265 17.30 8.81 -4.34
N LYS A 266 18.42 9.52 -4.50
CA LYS A 266 19.71 9.19 -3.86
C LYS A 266 19.75 9.38 -2.34
N ASP A 267 18.83 10.18 -1.80
CA ASP A 267 18.76 10.48 -0.37
C ASP A 267 17.75 9.56 0.34
N ARG A 268 17.06 8.68 -0.42
CA ARG A 268 16.13 7.69 0.13
C ARG A 268 16.89 6.50 0.70
N LEU A 269 16.31 5.93 1.76
CA LEU A 269 16.73 4.62 2.26
C LEU A 269 16.63 3.55 1.17
N THR A 270 17.54 2.60 1.19
CA THR A 270 17.42 1.35 0.45
C THR A 270 16.48 0.38 1.17
N ALA A 271 15.94 -0.63 0.46
CA ALA A 271 15.08 -1.63 1.11
C ALA A 271 15.78 -2.38 2.26
N GLN A 272 17.10 -2.56 2.15
CA GLN A 272 17.89 -3.18 3.20
C GLN A 272 18.00 -2.28 4.45
N GLU A 273 18.18 -0.97 4.28
CA GLU A 273 18.19 -0.02 5.39
C GLU A 273 16.80 0.12 6.02
N VAL A 274 15.73 0.08 5.22
CA VAL A 274 14.34 0.03 5.73
C VAL A 274 14.15 -1.22 6.61
N LEU A 275 14.58 -2.40 6.15
CA LEU A 275 14.52 -3.64 6.91
C LEU A 275 15.34 -3.59 8.21
N GLN A 276 16.47 -2.87 8.20
CA GLN A 276 17.36 -2.69 9.36
C GLN A 276 16.96 -1.52 10.28
N SER A 277 15.95 -0.74 9.89
CA SER A 277 15.49 0.42 10.66
C SER A 277 15.05 0.04 12.07
N ARG A 278 15.17 0.99 13.01
CA ARG A 278 14.76 0.78 14.40
C ARG A 278 13.29 0.40 14.52
N TRP A 279 12.42 0.98 13.67
CA TRP A 279 11.00 0.60 13.66
C TRP A 279 10.81 -0.87 13.25
N MET A 280 11.46 -1.30 12.16
CA MET A 280 11.40 -2.70 11.73
C MET A 280 11.93 -3.66 12.79
N GLN A 281 13.06 -3.35 13.43
CA GLN A 281 13.67 -4.25 14.42
C GLN A 281 12.85 -4.38 15.72
N ARG A 282 12.07 -3.34 16.10
CA ARG A 282 11.33 -3.32 17.36
C ARG A 282 9.85 -3.68 17.25
N TRP A 283 9.22 -3.43 16.10
CA TRP A 283 7.78 -3.68 15.92
C TRP A 283 7.51 -4.61 14.74
N GLY A 284 8.08 -4.35 13.56
CA GLY A 284 7.84 -5.17 12.36
C GLY A 284 8.33 -6.62 12.48
N GLU A 285 9.63 -6.82 12.71
CA GLU A 285 10.27 -8.14 12.82
C GLU A 285 9.70 -8.99 13.98
N PRO A 286 9.47 -8.43 15.19
CA PRO A 286 8.79 -9.15 16.26
C PRO A 286 7.37 -9.58 15.89
N ALA A 287 6.55 -8.71 15.29
CA ALA A 287 5.20 -9.06 14.87
C ALA A 287 5.21 -10.21 13.84
N VAL A 288 6.13 -10.17 12.86
CA VAL A 288 6.31 -11.27 11.89
C VAL A 288 6.75 -12.57 12.59
N LYS A 289 7.57 -12.49 13.63
CA LYS A 289 7.97 -13.67 14.41
C LYS A 289 6.77 -14.28 15.15
N VAL A 290 6.00 -13.46 15.87
CA VAL A 290 4.80 -13.90 16.60
C VAL A 290 3.78 -14.51 15.63
N MET A 291 3.58 -13.88 14.46
CA MET A 291 2.77 -14.40 13.37
C MET A 291 3.22 -15.81 12.95
N ASN A 292 4.51 -15.99 12.68
CA ASN A 292 5.04 -17.30 12.28
C ASN A 292 4.91 -18.37 13.38
N ASP A 293 5.01 -17.99 14.65
CA ASP A 293 4.84 -18.91 15.77
C ASP A 293 3.36 -19.32 15.93
N ASN A 294 2.42 -18.39 15.79
CA ASN A 294 0.97 -18.67 15.71
C ASN A 294 0.60 -19.53 14.50
N VAL A 295 1.28 -19.33 13.37
CA VAL A 295 1.14 -20.18 12.19
C VAL A 295 1.59 -21.61 12.51
N LYS A 296 2.68 -21.81 13.25
CA LYS A 296 3.18 -23.15 13.60
C LYS A 296 2.31 -23.85 14.65
N THR A 297 1.85 -23.15 15.67
CA THR A 297 1.00 -23.74 16.72
C THR A 297 -0.33 -24.19 16.14
N SER A 298 -0.97 -23.38 15.28
CA SER A 298 -2.17 -23.79 14.54
C SER A 298 -1.96 -24.96 13.58
N ARG A 299 -0.72 -25.33 13.21
CA ARG A 299 -0.43 -26.56 12.43
C ARG A 299 -0.37 -27.83 13.28
N ARG A 300 -0.26 -27.72 14.61
CA ARG A 300 -0.16 -28.89 15.50
C ARG A 300 -1.52 -29.42 15.98
N TRP A 301 -2.59 -28.65 15.79
CA TRP A 301 -3.93 -28.94 16.31
C TRP A 301 -4.96 -29.26 15.21
N HIS A 302 -4.53 -29.37 13.96
CA HIS A 302 -5.29 -29.86 12.80
C HIS A 302 -4.51 -31.02 12.17
#